data_AF-A0A973DJ45-F1
#
_entry.id   AF-A0A973DJ45-F1
#
_cell.length_a   1.000
_cell.length_b   1.000
_cell.length_c   1.000
_cell.angle_alpha   90.00
_cell.angle_beta   90.00
_cell.angle_gamma   90.00
#
_symmetry.space_group_name_H-M   'P 1'
#
loop_
_entity.id
_entity.type
_entity.pdbx_description
1 polymer ?
#
loop_
_entity_poly.entity_id
_entity_poly.type
_entity_poly.pdbx_seq_one_letter_code
_entity_poly.pdbx_strand_id
1 'polypeptide(L)'
;MDKIKQQIIELLEFPAFKMQGQLQLDDCPHSGFYNANDEQCADCFQGVECLFVGNTESISSCQKKAFDRLISQLKIGIDYIDVNLQPNHRSRRRCYCENCSWLERANATLITAEKLVK
;
A
#
# COMPACT_ATOMS: atom_id res chain seq x y z
N MET A 1 6.12 -17.10 11.49
CA MET A 1 5.22 -16.56 10.46
C MET A 1 4.59 -15.24 10.92
N ASP A 2 4.07 -15.17 12.14
CA ASP A 2 3.37 -13.99 12.68
C ASP A 2 4.19 -12.69 12.69
N LYS A 3 5.50 -12.76 12.99
CA LYS A 3 6.37 -11.57 13.00
C LYS A 3 6.48 -10.89 11.63
N ILE A 4 6.68 -11.66 10.56
CA ILE A 4 6.76 -11.10 9.20
C ILE A 4 5.40 -10.58 8.75
N LYS A 5 4.32 -11.30 9.09
CA LYS A 5 2.96 -10.84 8.82
C LYS A 5 2.69 -9.48 9.47
N GLN A 6 3.04 -9.32 10.75
CA GLN A 6 2.88 -8.05 11.47
C GLN A 6 3.72 -6.92 10.85
N GLN A 7 4.97 -7.20 10.46
CA GLN A 7 5.81 -6.23 9.77
C GLN A 7 5.21 -5.77 8.44
N ILE A 8 4.62 -6.68 7.66
CA ILE A 8 3.93 -6.31 6.42
C ILE A 8 2.76 -5.36 6.75
N ILE A 9 1.96 -5.67 7.77
CA ILE A 9 0.81 -4.85 8.16
C ILE A 9 1.24 -3.44 8.55
N GLU A 10 2.29 -3.29 9.36
CA GLU A 10 2.86 -1.99 9.75
C GLU A 10 3.39 -1.22 8.54
N LEU A 11 4.02 -1.91 7.58
CA LEU A 11 4.53 -1.29 6.37
C LEU A 11 3.44 -0.76 5.45
N LEU A 12 2.23 -1.32 5.47
CA LEU A 12 1.10 -0.89 4.64
C LEU A 12 0.53 0.47 5.04
N GLU A 13 0.75 0.92 6.29
CA GLU A 13 0.22 2.21 6.78
C GLU A 13 0.80 3.39 5.98
N PHE A 14 2.07 3.33 5.62
CA PHE A 14 2.75 4.42 4.92
C PHE A 14 2.21 4.66 3.50
N PRO A 15 2.13 3.67 2.59
CA PRO A 15 1.51 3.87 1.29
C PRO A 15 0.02 4.20 1.41
N ALA A 16 -0.71 3.63 2.39
CA ALA A 16 -2.11 3.96 2.61
C ALA A 16 -2.30 5.44 2.95
N PHE A 17 -1.49 5.99 3.86
CA PHE A 17 -1.49 7.40 4.21
C PHE A 17 -1.17 8.30 2.99
N LYS A 18 -0.16 7.93 2.20
CA LYS A 18 0.24 8.70 1.00
C LYS A 18 -0.84 8.68 -0.07
N MET A 19 -1.48 7.53 -0.32
CA MET A 19 -2.58 7.39 -1.28
C MET A 19 -3.82 8.14 -0.81
N GLN A 20 -4.16 8.04 0.48
CA GLN A 20 -5.30 8.78 1.06
C GLN A 20 -5.15 10.29 0.85
N GLY A 21 -3.94 10.84 1.01
CA GLY A 21 -3.67 12.25 0.73
C GLY A 21 -3.77 12.68 -0.75
N GLN A 22 -3.86 11.72 -1.69
CA GLN A 22 -4.11 11.98 -3.11
C GLN A 22 -5.57 11.78 -3.51
N LEU A 23 -6.39 11.18 -2.64
CA LEU A 23 -7.80 10.95 -2.96
C LEU A 23 -8.57 12.27 -3.00
N GLN A 24 -9.27 12.50 -4.11
CA GLN A 24 -10.21 13.61 -4.22
C GLN A 24 -11.56 13.15 -3.68
N LEU A 25 -11.89 13.58 -2.46
CA LEU A 25 -13.07 13.13 -1.73
C LEU A 25 -14.25 14.10 -1.78
N ASP A 26 -14.06 15.31 -2.28
CA ASP A 26 -15.05 16.39 -2.24
C ASP A 26 -16.40 15.99 -2.86
N ASP A 27 -16.36 15.15 -3.90
CA ASP A 27 -17.55 14.64 -4.60
C ASP A 27 -17.71 13.11 -4.47
N CYS A 28 -16.99 12.46 -3.54
CA CYS A 28 -17.08 11.01 -3.38
C CYS A 28 -18.32 10.64 -2.54
N PRO A 29 -19.33 9.94 -3.09
CA PRO A 29 -20.52 9.55 -2.33
C PRO A 29 -20.22 8.53 -1.22
N HIS A 30 -19.05 7.90 -1.29
CA HIS A 30 -18.59 6.92 -0.32
C HIS A 30 -17.47 7.41 0.59
N SER A 31 -17.11 8.70 0.57
CA SER A 31 -16.07 9.26 1.44
C SER A 31 -14.74 8.47 1.44
N GLY A 32 -14.37 7.86 0.30
CA GLY A 32 -13.17 7.04 0.16
C GLY A 32 -13.31 5.57 0.60
N PHE A 33 -14.51 5.13 1.01
CA PHE A 33 -14.81 3.73 1.31
C PHE A 33 -15.30 3.01 0.05
N TYR A 34 -14.39 2.37 -0.68
CA TYR A 34 -14.74 1.65 -1.89
C TYR A 34 -15.88 0.63 -1.68
N ASN A 35 -16.91 0.68 -2.53
CA ASN A 35 -18.02 -0.27 -2.55
C ASN A 35 -18.08 -1.01 -3.89
N ALA A 36 -17.77 -2.30 -3.88
CA ALA A 36 -17.77 -3.13 -5.09
C ALA A 36 -19.16 -3.30 -5.75
N ASN A 37 -20.24 -3.05 -5.00
CA ASN A 37 -21.61 -3.18 -5.48
C ASN A 37 -22.19 -1.85 -5.98
N ASP A 38 -21.42 -0.75 -5.92
CA ASP A 38 -21.83 0.55 -6.43
C ASP A 38 -21.17 0.81 -7.79
N GLU A 39 -21.98 1.04 -8.82
CA GLU A 39 -21.50 1.33 -10.17
C GLU A 39 -20.64 2.61 -10.21
N GLN A 40 -20.91 3.58 -9.32
CA GLN A 40 -20.08 4.79 -9.22
C GLN A 40 -18.66 4.50 -8.74
N CYS A 41 -18.49 3.47 -7.90
CA CYS A 41 -17.16 2.99 -7.50
C CYS A 41 -16.47 2.20 -8.61
N ALA A 42 -17.22 1.45 -9.42
CA ALA A 42 -16.67 0.71 -10.55
C ALA A 42 -16.13 1.65 -11.64
N ASP A 43 -16.82 2.76 -11.88
CA ASP A 43 -16.47 3.77 -12.89
C ASP A 43 -15.63 4.93 -12.34
N CYS A 44 -15.22 4.87 -11.07
CA CYS A 44 -14.49 5.95 -10.42
C CYS A 44 -13.03 6.06 -10.91
N PHE A 45 -12.61 7.27 -11.30
CA PHE A 45 -11.23 7.54 -11.73
C PHE A 45 -10.19 7.42 -10.60
N GLN A 46 -10.62 7.40 -9.33
CA GLN A 46 -9.73 7.19 -8.17
C GLN A 46 -9.18 5.75 -8.09
N GLY A 47 -9.76 4.81 -8.85
CA GLY A 47 -9.15 3.54 -9.23
C GLY A 47 -8.46 2.73 -8.10
N VAL A 48 -7.18 2.44 -8.32
CA VAL A 48 -6.38 1.49 -7.52
C VAL A 48 -6.04 2.05 -6.14
N GLU A 49 -5.84 3.36 -6.02
CA GLU A 49 -5.54 4.05 -4.78
C GLU A 49 -6.71 3.97 -3.79
N CYS A 50 -7.95 4.21 -4.25
CA CYS A 50 -9.16 4.09 -3.42
C CYS A 50 -9.37 2.65 -2.93
N LEU A 51 -9.21 1.68 -3.83
CA LEU A 51 -9.25 0.26 -3.52
C LEU A 51 -8.20 -0.16 -2.49
N PHE A 52 -6.97 0.34 -2.64
CA PHE A 52 -5.87 0.04 -1.73
C PHE A 52 -6.17 0.58 -0.34
N VAL A 53 -6.52 1.88 -0.23
CA VAL A 53 -6.82 2.54 1.05
C VAL A 53 -7.94 1.81 1.78
N GLY A 54 -9.06 1.49 1.11
CA GLY A 54 -10.14 0.71 1.71
C GLY A 54 -9.71 -0.70 2.14
N ASN A 55 -8.79 -1.33 1.41
CA ASN A 55 -8.23 -2.62 1.80
C ASN A 55 -7.27 -2.55 2.99
N THR A 56 -6.72 -1.38 3.29
CA THR A 56 -5.78 -1.11 4.40
C THR A 56 -6.39 -0.27 5.52
N GLU A 57 -7.70 -0.04 5.51
CA GLU A 57 -8.43 0.91 6.39
C GLU A 57 -8.20 0.66 7.88
N SER A 58 -7.90 -0.58 8.29
CA SER A 58 -7.51 -0.86 9.68
C SER A 58 -6.51 -2.02 9.81
N ILE A 59 -5.67 -1.93 10.84
CA ILE A 59 -4.78 -3.01 11.28
C ILE A 59 -5.56 -4.31 11.49
N SER A 60 -6.75 -4.22 12.12
CA SER A 60 -7.62 -5.38 12.37
C SER A 60 -8.16 -6.01 11.09
N SER A 61 -8.42 -5.22 10.04
CA SER A 61 -8.79 -5.74 8.71
C SER A 61 -7.61 -6.52 8.09
N CYS A 62 -6.41 -5.95 8.16
CA CYS A 62 -5.19 -6.58 7.64
C CYS A 62 -4.82 -7.87 8.39
N GLN A 63 -5.03 -7.95 9.70
CA GLN A 63 -4.76 -9.15 10.50
C GLN A 63 -5.59 -10.37 10.05
N LYS A 64 -6.82 -10.15 9.58
CA LYS A 64 -7.71 -11.22 9.09
C LYS A 64 -7.37 -11.69 7.68
N LYS A 65 -6.56 -10.94 6.92
CA LYS A 65 -6.17 -11.30 5.55
C LYS A 65 -5.21 -12.48 5.52
N ALA A 66 -5.33 -13.27 4.46
CA ALA A 66 -4.36 -14.31 4.15
C ALA A 66 -2.99 -13.69 3.83
N PHE A 67 -1.92 -14.43 4.12
CA PHE A 67 -0.56 -13.91 4.07
C PHE A 67 -0.11 -13.54 2.64
N ASP A 68 -0.51 -14.33 1.65
CA ASP A 68 -0.35 -14.07 0.21
C ASP A 68 -1.04 -12.77 -0.24
N ARG A 69 -2.23 -12.49 0.31
CA ARG A 69 -2.95 -11.24 0.07
C ARG A 69 -2.21 -10.04 0.66
N LEU A 70 -1.63 -10.18 1.84
CA LEU A 70 -0.80 -9.13 2.44
C LEU A 70 0.48 -8.87 1.64
N ILE A 71 1.14 -9.92 1.13
CA ILE A 71 2.28 -9.77 0.21
C ILE A 71 1.87 -9.02 -1.06
N SER A 72 0.72 -9.36 -1.63
CA SER A 72 0.21 -8.70 -2.83
C SER A 72 -0.07 -7.22 -2.60
N GLN A 73 -0.65 -6.87 -1.44
CA GLN A 73 -0.84 -5.46 -1.05
C GLN A 73 0.51 -4.75 -0.86
N LEU A 74 1.49 -5.40 -0.23
CA LEU A 74 2.81 -4.80 -0.05
C LEU A 74 3.47 -4.46 -1.41
N LYS A 75 3.32 -5.31 -2.41
CA LYS A 75 3.82 -5.05 -3.78
C LYS A 75 3.18 -3.81 -4.39
N ILE A 76 1.85 -3.69 -4.30
CA ILE A 76 1.13 -2.50 -4.80
C ILE A 76 1.64 -1.23 -4.11
N GLY A 77 1.83 -1.28 -2.78
CA GLY A 77 2.39 -0.15 -2.03
C GLY A 77 3.81 0.21 -2.47
N ILE A 78 4.65 -0.80 -2.75
CA ILE A 78 6.03 -0.59 -3.25
C ILE A 78 6.00 0.10 -4.61
N ASP A 79 5.21 -0.42 -5.55
CA ASP A 79 5.10 0.12 -6.90
C ASP A 79 4.62 1.57 -6.89
N TYR A 80 3.61 1.86 -6.07
CA TYR A 80 3.10 3.22 -5.91
C TYR A 80 4.17 4.19 -5.40
N ILE A 81 4.89 3.84 -4.33
CA ILE A 81 5.91 4.73 -3.78
C ILE A 81 7.09 4.89 -4.76
N ASP A 82 7.50 3.84 -5.46
CA ASP A 82 8.61 3.91 -6.44
C ASP A 82 8.28 4.76 -7.67
N VAL A 83 7.05 4.66 -8.19
CA VAL A 83 6.61 5.46 -9.34
C VAL A 83 6.48 6.93 -8.97
N ASN A 84 6.09 7.24 -7.73
CA ASN A 84 5.94 8.61 -7.23
C ASN A 84 7.23 9.24 -6.69
N LEU A 85 8.38 8.53 -6.75
CA LEU A 85 9.68 9.13 -6.43
C LEU A 85 10.13 10.12 -7.51
N GLN A 86 10.62 11.29 -7.09
CA GLN A 86 11.25 12.22 -8.03
C GLN A 86 12.53 11.60 -8.65
N PRO A 87 12.88 11.94 -9.91
CA PRO A 87 14.00 11.32 -10.65
C PRO A 87 15.36 11.38 -9.94
N ASN A 88 15.60 12.42 -9.15
CA ASN A 88 16.82 12.64 -8.36
C ASN A 88 17.03 11.61 -7.23
N HIS A 89 16.01 10.84 -6.86
CA HIS A 89 16.13 9.76 -5.86
C HIS A 89 16.68 8.46 -6.46
N ARG A 90 16.44 8.20 -7.76
CA ARG A 90 16.88 6.97 -8.45
C ARG A 90 18.40 6.92 -8.66
N SER A 91 19.06 8.06 -8.70
CA SER A 91 20.51 8.19 -8.92
C SER A 91 21.34 8.31 -7.63
N ARG A 92 20.69 8.57 -6.48
CA ARG A 92 21.39 8.71 -5.19
C ARG A 92 21.52 7.35 -4.51
N ARG A 93 22.76 6.84 -4.43
CA ARG A 93 23.09 5.59 -3.72
C ARG A 93 22.78 5.59 -2.22
N ARG A 94 22.51 6.75 -1.61
CA ARG A 94 22.23 6.92 -0.17
C ARG A 94 21.24 8.07 0.04
N CYS A 95 19.98 7.84 -0.24
CA CYS A 95 18.91 8.75 0.15
C CYS A 95 18.29 8.26 1.47
N TYR A 96 18.14 9.16 2.43
CA TYR A 96 17.56 8.88 3.76
C TYR A 96 16.19 9.53 3.93
N CYS A 97 15.50 9.87 2.83
CA CYS A 97 14.14 10.38 2.94
C CYS A 97 13.17 9.24 3.29
N GLU A 98 12.01 9.61 3.83
CA GLU A 98 11.00 8.64 4.30
C GLU A 98 10.60 7.63 3.21
N ASN A 99 10.40 8.09 1.96
CA ASN A 99 10.06 7.21 0.85
C ASN A 99 11.16 6.17 0.56
N CYS A 100 12.43 6.59 0.49
CA CYS A 100 13.54 5.68 0.21
C CYS A 100 13.80 4.72 1.38
N SER A 101 13.77 5.21 2.62
CA SER A 101 13.93 4.36 3.81
C SER A 101 12.76 3.39 4.00
N TRP A 102 11.55 3.77 3.59
CA TRP A 102 10.42 2.87 3.57
C TRP A 102 10.58 1.79 2.48
N LEU A 103 10.95 2.16 1.25
CA LEU A 103 11.17 1.22 0.14
C LEU A 103 12.24 0.16 0.48
N GLU A 104 13.34 0.57 1.13
CA GLU A 104 14.38 -0.36 1.55
C GLU A 104 13.83 -1.42 2.52
N ARG A 105 13.09 -0.99 3.56
CA ARG A 105 12.47 -1.90 4.53
C ARG A 105 11.40 -2.79 3.88
N ALA A 106 10.59 -2.22 2.99
CA ALA A 106 9.52 -2.93 2.29
C ALA A 106 10.07 -4.03 1.37
N ASN A 107 11.10 -3.73 0.58
CA ASN A 107 11.75 -4.71 -0.30
C ASN A 107 12.45 -5.82 0.49
N ALA A 108 13.16 -5.49 1.58
CA ALA A 108 13.79 -6.49 2.44
C ALA A 108 12.76 -7.44 3.09
N THR A 109 11.63 -6.88 3.53
CA THR A 109 10.50 -7.66 4.10
C THR A 109 9.85 -8.53 3.04
N LEU A 110 9.64 -8.01 1.82
CA LEU A 110 9.07 -8.75 0.70
C LEU A 110 9.92 -9.96 0.32
N ILE A 111 11.24 -9.79 0.16
CA ILE A 111 12.18 -10.89 -0.14
C ILE A 111 12.10 -11.99 0.93
N THR A 112 11.97 -11.59 2.20
CA THR A 112 11.85 -12.54 3.31
C THR A 112 10.51 -13.25 3.27
N ALA A 113 9.41 -12.52 3.01
CA ALA A 113 8.06 -13.06 2.96
C ALA A 113 7.86 -14.06 1.81
N GLU A 114 8.39 -13.77 0.61
CA GLU A 114 8.28 -14.67 -0.55
C GLU A 114 9.01 -16.00 -0.35
N LYS A 115 10.07 -16.03 0.46
CA LYS A 115 10.75 -17.29 0.83
C LYS A 115 9.91 -18.19 1.74
N LEU A 116 8.93 -17.62 2.45
CA LEU A 116 8.07 -18.36 3.38
C LEU A 116 6.80 -18.94 2.71
N VAL A 117 6.51 -18.51 1.48
CA VAL A 117 5.36 -18.98 0.69
C VAL A 117 5.77 -20.03 -0.36
N LYS A 118 7.07 -20.16 -0.63
CA LYS A 118 7.66 -21.24 -1.42
C LYS A 118 7.84 -22.50 -0.59
#